data_AF-A0A537WKR8-F1
#
_entry.id   AF-A0A537WKR8-F1
#
_cell.length_a   1.000
_cell.length_b   1.000
_cell.length_c   1.000
_cell.angle_alpha   90.00
_cell.angle_beta   90.00
_cell.angle_gamma   90.00
#
_symmetry.space_group_name_H-M   'P 1'
#
loop_
_entity.id
_entity.type
_entity.pdbx_description
1 polymer ?
#
loop_
_entity_poly.entity_id
_entity_poly.type
_entity_poly.pdbx_seq_one_letter_code
_entity_poly.pdbx_strand_id
1 'polypeptide(L)'
;MRRFGTLLVFVMAGGLMGVLAPSAFAGGWDSLEPQRDHYLPGQTAVLRGAFAVNRLKDTGRIEDGPYYAYLLVGTRYGMIDPPTIPKGAMRLGVVRFGPVTDGEDGYRYATGSVTFTVPDIASANYAVSYCNDPCRSSTIGWLGFGRITIVRTALEAKLLDTRDSLKGKLRAARFHLRRNETRIAVMETAAREAAADQRSLQEQVRSLTDRLAATRQKPDDSAIPAWMLIVAIAAVLALALGVVLAIRRRRSRASVAHVTMETIDPSFPFLREKEDALPRS
;
A
#
# COMPACT_ATOMS: atom_id res chain seq x y z
N MET A 1 -64.02 28.82 29.68
CA MET A 1 -64.63 27.47 29.78
C MET A 1 -63.96 26.54 28.78
N ARG A 2 -63.53 25.34 29.24
CA ARG A 2 -63.21 24.08 28.51
C ARG A 2 -62.22 24.14 27.32
N ARG A 3 -60.95 23.72 27.48
CA ARG A 3 -60.37 22.35 27.47
C ARG A 3 -60.62 21.56 26.18
N PHE A 4 -59.56 21.31 25.42
CA PHE A 4 -59.08 20.06 24.77
C PHE A 4 -57.78 20.45 24.05
N GLY A 5 -56.58 19.89 24.24
CA GLY A 5 -56.20 18.61 24.81
C GLY A 5 -55.51 17.77 23.73
N THR A 6 -54.27 18.08 23.37
CA THR A 6 -53.40 17.14 22.63
C THR A 6 -51.93 17.45 22.90
N LEU A 7 -51.36 16.73 23.86
CA LEU A 7 -49.95 16.74 24.21
C LEU A 7 -49.36 15.50 23.51
N LEU A 8 -48.65 15.73 22.41
CA LEU A 8 -48.02 14.67 21.62
C LEU A 8 -46.66 14.35 22.25
N VAL A 9 -46.66 13.35 23.14
CA VAL A 9 -45.46 12.80 23.74
C VAL A 9 -44.76 11.93 22.69
N PHE A 10 -43.71 12.46 22.06
CA PHE A 10 -42.77 11.67 21.30
C PHE A 10 -41.92 10.85 22.28
N VAL A 11 -42.32 9.60 22.50
CA VAL A 11 -41.46 8.59 23.12
C VAL A 11 -40.36 8.26 22.11
N MET A 12 -39.21 8.89 22.26
CA MET A 12 -37.97 8.50 21.59
C MET A 12 -37.52 7.15 22.17
N ALA A 13 -38.11 6.06 21.67
CA ALA A 13 -37.54 4.73 21.77
C ALA A 13 -36.36 4.63 20.78
N GLY A 14 -35.32 5.42 21.02
CA GLY A 14 -34.03 5.31 20.35
C GLY A 14 -33.29 4.11 20.91
N GLY A 15 -33.68 2.91 20.46
CA GLY A 15 -32.90 1.70 20.68
C GLY A 15 -31.54 1.87 20.04
N LEU A 16 -30.54 2.22 20.84
CA LEU A 16 -29.13 2.00 20.55
C LEU A 16 -28.92 0.48 20.44
N MET A 17 -29.31 -0.13 19.33
CA MET A 17 -28.61 -1.30 18.84
C MET A 17 -27.25 -0.82 18.36
N GLY A 18 -26.32 -0.71 19.31
CA GLY A 18 -24.91 -0.67 19.02
C GLY A 18 -24.58 -1.95 18.27
N VAL A 19 -24.58 -1.88 16.94
CA VAL A 19 -23.89 -2.84 16.10
C VAL A 19 -22.45 -2.79 16.57
N LEU A 20 -22.07 -3.75 17.40
CA LEU A 20 -20.69 -4.12 17.64
C LEU A 20 -20.16 -4.55 16.28
N ALA A 21 -19.70 -3.59 15.49
CA ALA A 21 -18.93 -3.88 14.30
C ALA A 21 -17.79 -4.80 14.75
N PRO A 22 -17.64 -6.00 14.14
CA PRO A 22 -16.52 -6.85 14.46
C PRO A 22 -15.26 -6.02 14.25
N SER A 23 -14.50 -5.84 15.33
CA SER A 23 -13.22 -5.15 15.33
C SER A 23 -12.43 -5.60 14.11
N ALA A 24 -12.09 -4.65 13.22
CA ALA A 24 -11.29 -4.91 12.04
C ALA A 24 -10.10 -5.81 12.41
N PHE A 25 -9.96 -6.93 11.71
CA PHE A 25 -8.94 -7.93 11.96
C PHE A 25 -7.56 -7.37 11.61
N ALA A 26 -6.84 -6.91 12.62
CA ALA A 26 -5.39 -6.65 12.56
C ALA A 26 -4.61 -7.80 13.21
N GLY A 27 -5.13 -9.03 13.16
CA GLY A 27 -4.44 -10.22 13.64
C GLY A 27 -3.73 -10.90 12.47
N GLY A 28 -2.47 -11.28 12.68
CA GLY A 28 -1.68 -11.99 11.68
C GLY A 28 -2.33 -13.24 11.12
N TRP A 29 -1.95 -13.54 9.89
CA TRP A 29 -2.19 -14.83 9.28
C TRP A 29 -1.18 -15.84 9.84
N ASP A 30 -1.66 -17.02 10.20
CA ASP A 30 -0.88 -18.20 10.56
C ASP A 30 0.00 -18.05 11.83
N SER A 31 -0.24 -17.03 12.66
CA SER A 31 0.44 -16.89 13.95
C SER A 31 -0.39 -16.13 14.98
N LEU A 32 -0.11 -16.37 16.26
CA LEU A 32 -0.70 -15.61 17.37
C LEU A 32 0.02 -14.27 17.54
N GLU A 33 -0.51 -13.21 16.93
CA GLU A 33 0.12 -11.89 17.00
C GLU A 33 -0.37 -11.06 18.20
N PRO A 34 0.54 -10.35 18.88
CA PRO A 34 0.15 -9.44 19.94
C PRO A 34 -0.52 -8.18 19.37
N GLN A 35 -1.51 -7.64 20.08
CA GLN A 35 -2.16 -6.37 19.69
C GLN A 35 -1.30 -5.10 19.91
N ARG A 36 -0.11 -5.25 20.50
CA ARG A 36 0.84 -4.16 20.79
C ARG A 36 2.25 -4.67 20.56
N ASP A 37 3.14 -3.76 20.19
CA ASP A 37 4.54 -4.08 19.91
C ASP A 37 5.31 -4.54 21.15
N HIS A 38 4.92 -4.03 22.33
CA HIS A 38 5.54 -4.35 23.61
C HIS A 38 4.55 -4.20 24.78
N TYR A 39 4.87 -4.88 25.89
CA TYR A 39 4.07 -4.86 27.11
C TYR A 39 4.92 -4.68 28.37
N LEU A 40 4.33 -4.04 29.38
CA LEU A 40 4.89 -3.96 30.73
C LEU A 40 4.32 -5.10 31.61
N PRO A 41 5.07 -5.57 32.63
CA PRO A 41 4.53 -6.44 33.67
C PRO A 41 3.20 -5.94 34.24
N GLY A 42 2.27 -6.87 34.50
CA GLY A 42 0.95 -6.59 35.03
C GLY A 42 -0.08 -6.09 34.02
N GLN A 43 0.32 -5.72 32.80
CA GLN A 43 -0.63 -5.39 31.73
C GLN A 43 -1.34 -6.64 31.21
N THR A 44 -2.54 -6.46 30.66
CA THR A 44 -3.23 -7.52 29.91
C THR A 44 -2.71 -7.57 28.48
N ALA A 45 -2.16 -8.72 28.08
CA ALA A 45 -1.81 -9.02 26.70
C ALA A 45 -2.90 -9.84 26.03
N VAL A 46 -3.22 -9.49 24.79
CA VAL A 46 -4.10 -10.26 23.91
C VAL A 46 -3.29 -10.62 22.68
N LEU A 47 -3.14 -11.92 22.46
CA LEU A 47 -2.59 -12.47 21.23
C LEU A 47 -3.74 -13.08 20.43
N ARG A 48 -3.83 -12.74 19.15
CA ARG A 48 -4.89 -13.22 18.25
C ARG A 48 -4.32 -13.46 16.85
N GLY A 49 -4.80 -14.52 16.20
CA GLY A 49 -4.45 -14.86 14.84
C GLY A 49 -5.60 -15.51 14.10
N ALA A 50 -5.61 -15.39 12.77
CA ALA A 50 -6.45 -16.19 11.89
C ALA A 50 -5.58 -17.28 11.23
N PHE A 51 -6.16 -18.44 10.96
CA PHE A 51 -5.42 -19.55 10.38
C PHE A 51 -6.32 -20.49 9.59
N ALA A 52 -5.72 -21.19 8.63
CA ALA A 52 -6.39 -22.26 7.92
C ALA A 52 -6.37 -23.56 8.74
N VAL A 53 -7.54 -24.16 8.97
CA VAL A 53 -7.68 -25.47 9.64
C VAL A 53 -7.47 -26.63 8.68
N ASN A 54 -6.98 -27.77 9.19
CA ASN A 54 -6.90 -29.08 8.51
C ASN A 54 -6.11 -29.11 7.18
N ARG A 55 -5.21 -28.15 6.94
CA ARG A 55 -4.37 -28.10 5.73
C ARG A 55 -3.05 -28.83 5.86
N LEU A 56 -2.53 -28.94 7.08
CA LEU A 56 -1.26 -29.59 7.38
C LEU A 56 -1.51 -30.96 7.99
N LYS A 57 -0.86 -31.98 7.41
CA LYS A 57 -0.80 -33.33 7.99
C LYS A 57 -0.04 -33.24 9.33
N ASP A 58 -0.39 -34.13 10.26
CA ASP A 58 0.25 -34.26 11.57
C ASP A 58 0.15 -33.02 12.50
N THR A 59 -0.87 -32.18 12.28
CA THR A 59 -1.24 -31.11 13.21
C THR A 59 -2.41 -31.50 14.08
N GLY A 60 -2.53 -30.90 15.26
CA GLY A 60 -3.68 -31.11 16.15
C GLY A 60 -4.96 -30.51 15.56
N ARG A 61 -6.10 -30.96 16.07
CA ARG A 61 -7.42 -30.43 15.74
C ARG A 61 -7.90 -29.51 16.86
N ILE A 62 -8.77 -28.56 16.54
CA ILE A 62 -9.36 -27.66 17.55
C ILE A 62 -10.09 -28.49 18.63
N GLU A 63 -10.72 -29.58 18.21
CA GLU A 63 -11.50 -30.51 19.05
C GLU A 63 -10.62 -31.39 19.96
N ASP A 64 -9.31 -31.46 19.72
CA ASP A 64 -8.37 -32.24 20.55
C ASP A 64 -8.02 -31.53 21.87
N GLY A 65 -8.62 -30.35 22.12
CA GLY A 65 -8.32 -29.46 23.24
C GLY A 65 -9.32 -29.54 24.41
N PRO A 66 -8.92 -29.04 25.60
CA PRO A 66 -8.41 -27.68 25.74
C PRO A 66 -6.92 -27.54 25.39
N TYR A 67 -6.59 -26.40 24.75
CA TYR A 67 -5.21 -25.99 24.49
C TYR A 67 -4.79 -24.91 25.48
N TYR A 68 -3.57 -25.00 25.98
CA TYR A 68 -2.99 -24.02 26.90
C TYR A 68 -1.80 -23.33 26.26
N ALA A 69 -1.75 -22.00 26.39
CA ALA A 69 -0.62 -21.19 25.96
C ALA A 69 0.46 -21.16 27.04
N TYR A 70 1.72 -21.13 26.59
CA TYR A 70 2.90 -21.08 27.41
C TYR A 70 3.87 -20.02 26.89
N LEU A 71 4.38 -19.20 27.80
CA LEU A 71 5.50 -18.31 27.55
C LEU A 71 6.80 -19.12 27.64
N LEU A 72 7.56 -19.15 26.54
CA LEU A 72 8.79 -19.93 26.47
C LEU A 72 9.99 -19.05 26.81
N VAL A 73 10.67 -19.40 27.90
CA VAL A 73 11.88 -18.73 28.37
C VAL A 73 13.11 -19.52 27.92
N GLY A 74 14.05 -18.87 27.24
CA GLY A 74 15.34 -19.48 26.87
C GLY A 74 15.27 -20.55 25.77
N THR A 75 14.17 -20.64 25.01
CA THR A 75 14.06 -21.61 23.91
C THR A 75 14.63 -21.01 22.61
N ARG A 76 15.45 -21.79 21.90
CA ARG A 76 16.07 -21.35 20.63
C ARG A 76 15.05 -21.19 19.50
N TYR A 77 14.10 -22.12 19.42
CA TYR A 77 13.16 -22.21 18.29
C TYR A 77 11.81 -21.56 18.56
N GLY A 78 11.48 -21.21 19.81
CA GLY A 78 10.20 -20.60 20.14
C GLY A 78 8.98 -21.52 20.01
N MET A 79 9.20 -22.83 19.96
CA MET A 79 8.14 -23.84 19.82
C MET A 79 8.22 -24.88 20.94
N ILE A 80 7.08 -25.46 21.29
CA ILE A 80 6.99 -26.67 22.11
C ILE A 80 7.16 -27.87 21.18
N ASP A 81 8.01 -28.81 21.57
CA ASP A 81 8.22 -30.10 20.89
C ASP A 81 7.51 -31.21 21.70
N PRO A 82 6.31 -31.63 21.29
CA PRO A 82 5.55 -32.62 22.03
C PRO A 82 6.29 -33.96 22.15
N PRO A 83 6.14 -34.69 23.27
CA PRO A 83 5.16 -34.43 24.33
C PRO A 83 5.67 -33.52 25.46
N THR A 84 6.86 -32.94 25.32
CA THR A 84 7.55 -32.29 26.43
C THR A 84 7.45 -30.77 26.34
N ILE A 85 6.84 -30.17 27.36
CA ILE A 85 6.87 -28.71 27.53
C ILE A 85 8.26 -28.30 28.05
N PRO A 86 8.95 -27.33 27.42
CA PRO A 86 10.27 -26.89 27.86
C PRO A 86 10.30 -26.47 29.34
N LYS A 87 11.38 -26.81 30.04
CA LYS A 87 11.58 -26.39 31.44
C LYS A 87 11.61 -24.87 31.53
N GLY A 88 10.93 -24.31 32.53
CA GLY A 88 10.82 -22.85 32.70
C GLY A 88 9.75 -22.19 31.82
N ALA A 89 8.99 -22.95 31.03
CA ALA A 89 7.81 -22.43 30.36
C ALA A 89 6.73 -22.04 31.39
N MET A 90 6.16 -20.84 31.23
CA MET A 90 5.11 -20.35 32.14
C MET A 90 3.75 -20.47 31.46
N ARG A 91 2.79 -21.14 32.11
CA ARG A 91 1.42 -21.24 31.59
C ARG A 91 0.72 -19.89 31.67
N LEU A 92 0.22 -19.42 30.53
CA LEU A 92 -0.42 -18.10 30.40
C LEU A 92 -1.93 -18.17 30.51
N GLY A 93 -2.55 -19.21 29.94
CA GLY A 93 -4.00 -19.35 29.88
C GLY A 93 -4.47 -20.36 28.86
N VAL A 94 -5.78 -20.42 28.64
CA VAL A 94 -6.42 -21.27 27.62
C VAL A 94 -6.43 -20.54 26.29
N VAL A 95 -6.05 -21.22 25.21
CA VAL A 95 -6.26 -20.74 23.86
C VAL A 95 -7.73 -20.96 23.48
N ARG A 96 -8.41 -19.88 23.12
CA ARG A 96 -9.79 -19.92 22.65
C ARG A 96 -9.82 -19.87 21.14
N PHE A 97 -10.52 -20.84 20.56
CA PHE A 97 -10.76 -20.89 19.12
C PHE A 97 -12.15 -20.34 18.82
N GLY A 98 -12.23 -19.49 17.79
CA GLY A 98 -13.48 -19.05 17.22
C GLY A 98 -14.13 -20.11 16.33
N PRO A 99 -15.34 -19.84 15.81
CA PRO A 99 -16.01 -20.75 14.90
C PRO A 99 -15.18 -20.97 13.63
N VAL A 100 -15.32 -22.16 13.05
CA VAL A 100 -14.73 -22.50 11.75
C VAL A 100 -15.67 -21.99 10.65
N THR A 101 -15.14 -21.20 9.73
CA THR A 101 -15.87 -20.65 8.57
C THR A 101 -15.27 -21.15 7.27
N ASP A 102 -16.12 -21.44 6.28
CA ASP A 102 -15.66 -21.77 4.93
C ASP A 102 -15.32 -20.47 4.17
N GLY A 103 -14.14 -20.44 3.54
CA GLY A 103 -13.67 -19.36 2.68
C GLY A 103 -14.03 -19.61 1.22
N GLU A 104 -14.08 -18.54 0.44
CA GLU A 104 -14.42 -18.58 -0.98
C GLU A 104 -13.40 -19.36 -1.83
N ASP A 105 -12.18 -19.53 -1.33
CA ASP A 105 -11.11 -20.33 -1.93
C ASP A 105 -11.20 -21.83 -1.62
N GLY A 106 -12.29 -22.25 -0.97
CA GLY A 106 -12.54 -23.64 -0.59
C GLY A 106 -11.79 -24.10 0.65
N TYR A 107 -11.11 -23.19 1.36
CA TYR A 107 -10.44 -23.50 2.62
C TYR A 107 -11.31 -23.17 3.83
N ARG A 108 -11.00 -23.82 4.95
CA ARG A 108 -11.67 -23.61 6.22
C ARG A 108 -10.78 -22.77 7.11
N TYR A 109 -11.33 -21.74 7.73
CA TYR A 109 -10.62 -20.78 8.54
C TYR A 109 -11.16 -20.75 9.95
N ALA A 110 -10.27 -20.51 10.92
CA ALA A 110 -10.64 -20.26 12.29
C ALA A 110 -9.80 -19.12 12.87
N THR A 111 -10.20 -18.63 14.03
CA THR A 111 -9.42 -17.65 14.79
C THR A 111 -8.93 -18.29 16.08
N GLY A 112 -7.71 -18.00 16.48
CA GLY A 112 -7.14 -18.38 17.77
C GLY A 112 -6.87 -17.14 18.59
N SER A 113 -7.13 -17.19 19.89
CA SER A 113 -6.78 -16.09 20.79
C SER A 113 -6.42 -16.56 22.18
N VAL A 114 -5.52 -15.83 22.83
CA VAL A 114 -5.22 -16.00 24.26
C VAL A 114 -5.13 -14.62 24.91
N THR A 115 -5.66 -14.54 26.12
CA THR A 115 -5.60 -13.34 26.97
C THR A 115 -4.96 -13.72 28.28
N PHE A 116 -3.97 -12.94 28.72
CA PHE A 116 -3.24 -13.21 29.96
C PHE A 116 -2.67 -11.92 30.55
N THR A 117 -2.34 -11.96 31.83
CA THR A 117 -1.58 -10.91 32.50
C THR A 117 -0.10 -11.14 32.27
N VAL A 118 0.61 -10.11 31.81
CA VAL A 118 2.03 -10.17 31.48
C VAL A 118 2.84 -10.39 32.76
N PRO A 119 3.63 -11.47 32.85
CA PRO A 119 4.40 -11.78 34.05
C PRO A 119 5.55 -10.79 34.25
N ASP A 120 5.97 -10.62 35.50
CA ASP A 120 7.13 -9.79 35.86
C ASP A 120 8.44 -10.57 35.62
N ILE A 121 9.01 -10.39 34.43
CA ILE A 121 10.22 -11.08 33.97
C ILE A 121 11.20 -10.10 33.33
N ALA A 122 12.37 -10.60 32.90
CA ALA A 122 13.37 -9.79 32.22
C ALA A 122 12.82 -9.20 30.91
N SER A 123 13.35 -8.03 30.50
CA SER A 123 13.00 -7.46 29.21
C SER A 123 13.58 -8.33 28.08
N ALA A 124 12.73 -8.89 27.22
CA ALA A 124 13.15 -9.68 26.07
C ALA A 124 11.99 -9.94 25.09
N ASN A 125 12.34 -10.51 23.94
CA ASN A 125 11.38 -11.10 23.01
C ASN A 125 11.16 -12.57 23.40
N TYR A 126 9.94 -12.88 23.82
CA TYR A 126 9.53 -14.23 24.19
C TYR A 126 8.68 -14.86 23.10
N ALA A 127 8.76 -16.18 22.99
CA ALA A 127 7.81 -16.93 22.18
C ALA A 127 6.61 -17.35 23.03
N VAL A 128 5.43 -17.28 22.45
CA VAL A 128 4.19 -17.81 23.03
C VAL A 128 3.74 -18.97 22.18
N SER A 129 3.97 -20.18 22.66
CA SER A 129 3.52 -21.41 22.00
C SER A 129 2.35 -21.98 22.80
N TYR A 130 1.69 -23.01 22.28
CA TYR A 130 0.58 -23.66 22.95
C TYR A 130 0.64 -25.17 22.73
N CYS A 131 -0.02 -25.93 23.60
CA CYS A 131 -0.15 -27.38 23.46
C CYS A 131 -1.48 -27.83 24.07
N ASN A 132 -2.06 -28.93 23.57
CA ASN A 132 -3.18 -29.61 24.25
C ASN A 132 -2.72 -30.31 25.54
N ASP A 133 -3.67 -30.85 26.29
CA ASP A 133 -3.41 -31.56 27.55
C ASP A 133 -3.99 -32.99 27.48
N PRO A 134 -3.17 -34.05 27.59
CA PRO A 134 -1.71 -34.05 27.66
C PRO A 134 -1.08 -33.51 26.37
N CYS A 135 0.14 -32.95 26.46
CA CYS A 135 0.79 -32.30 25.33
C CYS A 135 1.12 -33.31 24.23
N ARG A 136 0.27 -33.37 23.21
CA ARG A 136 0.42 -34.24 22.03
C ARG A 136 0.63 -33.43 20.76
N SER A 137 0.09 -32.22 20.70
CA SER A 137 0.11 -31.36 19.52
C SER A 137 0.33 -29.91 19.94
N SER A 138 1.37 -29.29 19.39
CA SER A 138 1.74 -27.88 19.64
C SER A 138 1.40 -26.94 18.48
N THR A 139 0.73 -27.46 17.45
CA THR A 139 0.26 -26.75 16.25
C THR A 139 -1.14 -27.23 15.89
N ILE A 140 -1.93 -26.36 15.26
CA ILE A 140 -3.28 -26.68 14.78
C ILE A 140 -3.43 -26.07 13.39
N GLY A 141 -3.53 -26.89 12.35
CA GLY A 141 -3.46 -26.40 10.98
C GLY A 141 -2.24 -25.50 10.78
N TRP A 142 -2.46 -24.31 10.22
CA TRP A 142 -1.40 -23.31 10.01
C TRP A 142 -1.18 -22.37 11.19
N LEU A 143 -1.92 -22.51 12.29
CA LEU A 143 -1.67 -21.66 13.44
C LEU A 143 -0.29 -21.98 14.03
N GLY A 144 0.61 -21.02 13.90
CA GLY A 144 1.93 -21.03 14.51
C GLY A 144 1.92 -20.42 15.91
N PHE A 145 3.11 -20.43 16.51
CA PHE A 145 3.39 -19.73 17.76
C PHE A 145 3.45 -18.21 17.55
N GLY A 146 3.20 -17.46 18.62
CA GLY A 146 3.32 -16.01 18.67
C GLY A 146 4.67 -15.55 19.20
N ARG A 147 4.94 -14.25 19.05
CA ARG A 147 6.03 -13.57 19.76
C ARG A 147 5.49 -12.37 20.53
N ILE A 148 6.03 -12.14 21.71
CA ILE A 148 5.68 -11.00 22.55
C ILE A 148 6.96 -10.34 23.06
N THR A 149 7.01 -9.01 22.96
CA THR A 149 8.07 -8.22 23.58
C THR A 149 7.60 -7.79 24.96
N ILE A 150 8.34 -8.15 26.00
CA ILE A 150 8.10 -7.66 27.37
C ILE A 150 9.23 -6.71 27.71
N VAL A 151 8.90 -5.56 28.26
CA VAL A 151 9.84 -4.53 28.72
C VAL A 151 9.56 -4.21 30.18
N ARG A 152 10.60 -3.87 30.95
CA ARG A 152 10.45 -3.62 32.39
C ARG A 152 9.94 -2.24 32.72
N THR A 153 10.25 -1.25 31.88
CA THR A 153 9.96 0.15 32.19
C THR A 153 9.37 0.90 31.01
N ALA A 154 8.58 1.95 31.29
CA ALA A 154 8.04 2.84 30.28
C ALA A 154 9.13 3.60 29.50
N LEU A 155 10.28 3.85 30.14
CA LEU A 155 11.43 4.45 29.47
C LEU A 155 12.01 3.51 28.40
N GLU A 156 12.17 2.24 28.74
CA GLU A 156 12.65 1.22 27.80
C GLU A 156 11.71 1.07 26.61
N ALA A 157 10.39 0.99 26.84
CA ALA A 157 9.37 1.04 25.80
C ALA A 157 9.58 2.21 24.82
N LYS A 158 9.68 3.44 25.35
CA LYS A 158 9.87 4.65 24.54
C LYS A 158 11.18 4.63 23.74
N LEU A 159 12.24 4.06 24.29
CA LEU A 159 13.52 3.90 23.59
C LEU A 159 13.41 2.88 22.45
N LEU A 160 12.69 1.77 22.63
CA LEU A 160 12.43 0.81 21.56
C LEU A 160 11.63 1.45 20.42
N ASP A 161 10.56 2.18 20.73
CA ASP A 161 9.73 2.86 19.73
C ASP A 161 10.56 3.87 18.92
N THR A 162 11.41 4.65 19.62
CA THR A 162 12.29 5.62 18.99
C THR A 162 13.29 4.93 18.06
N ARG A 163 13.92 3.84 18.51
CA ARG A 163 14.85 3.05 17.70
C ARG A 163 14.17 2.51 16.45
N ASP A 164 12.95 1.99 16.57
CA ASP A 164 12.26 1.37 15.44
C ASP A 164 11.75 2.40 14.43
N SER A 165 11.29 3.57 14.92
CA SER A 165 11.04 4.74 14.09
C SER A 165 12.28 5.17 13.30
N LEU A 166 13.44 5.26 13.96
CA LEU A 166 14.71 5.62 13.30
C LEU A 166 15.13 4.57 12.26
N LYS A 167 15.00 3.27 12.56
CA LYS A 167 15.25 2.20 11.58
C LYS A 167 14.31 2.28 10.38
N GLY A 168 13.04 2.63 10.58
CA GLY A 168 12.06 2.86 9.53
C GLY A 168 12.46 4.02 8.62
N LYS A 169 12.82 5.16 9.22
CA LYS A 169 13.32 6.34 8.50
C LYS A 169 14.58 6.04 7.68
N LEU A 170 15.53 5.29 8.26
CA LEU A 170 16.75 4.88 7.56
C LEU A 170 16.44 3.99 6.35
N ARG A 171 15.50 3.04 6.48
CA ARG A 171 15.06 2.19 5.36
C ARG A 171 14.40 3.02 4.26
N ALA A 172 13.51 3.94 4.62
CA ALA A 172 12.85 4.83 3.66
C ALA A 172 13.87 5.71 2.93
N ALA A 173 14.82 6.33 3.65
CA ALA A 173 15.88 7.13 3.06
C ALA A 173 16.71 6.32 2.04
N ARG A 174 17.12 5.09 2.39
CA ARG A 174 17.84 4.19 1.48
C ARG A 174 17.03 3.85 0.23
N PHE A 175 15.73 3.60 0.39
CA PHE A 175 14.84 3.36 -0.73
C PHE A 175 14.75 4.57 -1.67
N HIS A 176 14.61 5.78 -1.11
CA HIS A 176 14.59 7.01 -1.89
C HIS A 176 15.91 7.27 -2.63
N LEU A 177 17.06 6.99 -2.00
CA LEU A 177 18.36 7.10 -2.66
C LEU A 177 18.45 6.18 -3.88
N ARG A 178 18.13 4.89 -3.72
CA ARG A 178 18.11 3.93 -4.85
C ARG A 178 17.18 4.38 -5.97
N ARG A 179 15.99 4.88 -5.61
CA ARG A 179 15.02 5.37 -6.60
C ARG A 179 15.55 6.60 -7.35
N ASN A 180 16.25 7.49 -6.66
CA ASN A 180 16.84 8.68 -7.28
C ASN A 180 18.03 8.31 -8.17
N GLU A 181 18.88 7.37 -7.76
CA GLU A 181 19.96 6.83 -8.61
C GLU A 181 19.40 6.28 -9.93
N THR A 182 18.32 5.50 -9.87
CA THR A 182 17.65 5.01 -11.09
C THR A 182 17.11 6.15 -11.95
N ARG A 183 16.53 7.19 -11.34
CA ARG A 183 16.03 8.36 -12.07
C ARG A 183 17.15 9.14 -12.76
N ILE A 184 18.28 9.33 -12.09
CA ILE A 184 19.46 9.99 -12.66
C ILE A 184 19.96 9.19 -13.86
N ALA A 185 20.09 7.86 -13.74
CA ALA A 185 20.51 7.01 -14.86
C ALA A 185 19.59 7.15 -16.09
N VAL A 186 18.27 7.18 -15.87
CA VAL A 186 17.29 7.37 -16.96
C VAL A 186 17.37 8.78 -17.58
N MET A 187 17.61 9.81 -16.77
CA MET A 187 17.79 11.17 -17.28
C MET A 187 19.08 11.31 -18.09
N GLU A 188 20.16 10.66 -17.66
CA GLU A 188 21.42 10.64 -18.40
C GLU A 188 21.28 9.95 -19.76
N THR A 189 20.54 8.84 -19.84
CA THR A 189 20.28 8.18 -21.13
C THR A 189 19.44 9.07 -22.05
N ALA A 190 18.37 9.67 -21.54
CA ALA A 190 17.52 10.59 -22.31
C ALA A 190 18.31 11.82 -22.80
N ALA A 191 19.22 12.36 -21.98
CA ALA A 191 20.07 13.47 -22.37
C ALA A 191 21.06 13.10 -23.49
N ARG A 192 21.60 11.87 -23.48
CA ARG A 192 22.47 11.37 -24.56
C ARG A 192 21.70 11.17 -25.86
N GLU A 193 20.49 10.64 -25.79
CA GLU A 193 19.60 10.48 -26.96
C GLU A 193 19.24 11.84 -27.57
N ALA A 194 18.79 12.80 -26.75
CA ALA A 194 18.48 14.16 -27.20
C ALA A 194 19.70 14.86 -27.83
N ALA A 195 20.90 14.66 -27.28
CA ALA A 195 22.13 15.19 -27.86
C ALA A 195 22.48 14.53 -29.21
N ALA A 196 22.17 13.26 -29.41
CA ALA A 196 22.33 12.57 -30.69
C ALA A 196 21.33 13.08 -31.74
N ASP A 197 20.06 13.26 -31.36
CA ASP A 197 19.01 13.80 -32.22
C ASP A 197 19.34 15.22 -32.69
N GLN A 198 19.84 16.07 -31.79
CA GLN A 198 20.26 17.43 -32.14
C GLN A 198 21.37 17.43 -33.19
N ARG A 199 22.35 16.52 -33.09
CA ARG A 199 23.41 16.39 -34.10
C ARG A 199 22.86 15.93 -35.44
N SER A 200 21.96 14.95 -35.45
CA SER A 200 21.31 14.49 -36.68
C SER A 200 20.52 15.61 -37.36
N LEU A 201 19.78 16.41 -36.60
CA LEU A 201 19.05 17.57 -37.13
C LEU A 201 20.00 18.64 -37.69
N GLN A 202 21.13 18.91 -37.03
CA GLN A 202 22.14 19.83 -37.55
C GLN A 202 22.75 19.34 -38.87
N GLU A 203 23.02 18.04 -38.98
CA GLU A 203 23.50 17.43 -40.23
C GLU A 203 22.47 17.52 -41.35
N GLN A 204 21.18 17.29 -41.05
CA GLN A 204 20.10 17.45 -42.02
C GLN A 204 19.98 18.90 -42.51
N VAL A 205 20.03 19.87 -41.60
CA VAL A 205 20.00 21.30 -41.96
C VAL A 205 21.20 21.67 -42.84
N ARG A 206 22.39 21.18 -42.51
CA ARG A 206 23.60 21.41 -43.31
C ARG A 206 23.47 20.81 -44.71
N SER A 207 23.05 19.55 -44.81
CA SER A 207 22.81 18.85 -46.08
C SER A 207 21.78 19.57 -46.96
N LEU A 208 20.67 20.03 -46.39
CA LEU A 208 19.67 20.82 -47.11
C LEU A 208 20.23 22.16 -47.58
N THR A 209 21.04 22.82 -46.76
CA THR A 209 21.71 24.08 -47.11
C THR A 209 22.69 23.88 -48.28
N ASP A 210 23.50 22.82 -48.25
CA ASP A 210 24.44 22.48 -49.31
C ASP A 210 23.72 22.14 -50.64
N ARG A 211 22.61 21.40 -50.58
CA ARG A 211 21.76 21.11 -51.75
C ARG A 211 21.18 22.38 -52.38
N LEU A 212 20.73 23.33 -51.57
CA LEU A 212 20.26 24.64 -52.03
C LEU A 212 21.38 25.44 -52.69
N ALA A 213 22.58 25.45 -52.11
CA ALA A 213 23.76 26.11 -52.68
C ALA A 213 24.15 25.50 -54.03
N ALA A 214 24.19 24.17 -54.14
CA ALA A 214 24.49 23.46 -55.38
C ALA A 214 23.46 23.72 -56.48
N THR A 215 22.18 23.85 -56.12
CA THR A 215 21.11 24.19 -57.07
C THR A 215 21.26 25.64 -57.57
N ARG A 216 21.78 26.54 -56.71
CA ARG A 216 22.00 27.96 -57.05
C ARG A 216 23.25 28.20 -57.91
N GLN A 217 24.25 27.33 -57.82
CA GLN A 217 25.49 27.41 -58.59
C GLN A 217 25.42 26.77 -59.97
N LYS A 218 24.39 25.95 -60.26
CA LYS A 218 24.16 25.46 -61.61
C LYS A 218 23.89 26.68 -62.51
N PRO A 219 24.77 27.00 -63.49
CA PRO A 219 24.58 28.16 -64.35
C PRO A 219 23.27 27.98 -65.10
N ASP A 220 22.50 29.06 -65.15
CA ASP A 220 21.22 29.11 -65.83
C ASP A 220 21.44 29.05 -67.34
N ASP A 221 21.54 27.83 -67.89
CA ASP A 221 21.46 27.56 -69.34
C ASP A 221 19.99 27.60 -69.83
N SER A 222 19.07 27.98 -68.96
CA SER A 222 17.66 28.07 -69.24
C SER A 222 17.13 29.37 -68.68
N ALA A 223 17.45 30.49 -69.33
CA ALA A 223 16.80 31.78 -69.09
C ALA A 223 15.29 31.54 -68.93
N ILE A 224 14.82 31.56 -67.68
CA ILE A 224 13.44 31.25 -67.36
C ILE A 224 12.62 32.38 -67.99
N PRO A 225 11.79 32.11 -69.01
CA PRO A 225 11.03 33.16 -69.64
C PRO A 225 10.11 33.78 -68.57
N ALA A 226 10.05 35.12 -68.51
CA ALA A 226 9.48 35.87 -67.40
C ALA A 226 8.07 35.43 -66.96
N TRP A 227 7.31 34.77 -67.82
CA TRP A 227 6.00 34.21 -67.52
C TRP A 227 6.02 33.05 -66.49
N MET A 228 7.09 32.26 -66.42
CA MET A 228 7.23 31.17 -65.44
C MET A 228 7.41 31.68 -64.01
N LEU A 229 8.07 32.83 -63.84
CA LEU A 229 8.17 33.52 -62.54
C LEU A 229 6.81 34.03 -62.05
N ILE A 230 5.96 34.51 -62.96
CA ILE A 230 4.60 34.95 -62.63
C ILE A 230 3.75 33.76 -62.17
N VAL A 231 3.87 32.60 -62.84
CA VAL A 231 3.14 31.37 -62.46
C VAL A 231 3.63 30.83 -61.10
N ALA A 232 4.93 30.84 -60.84
CA ALA A 232 5.48 30.39 -59.56
C ALA A 232 5.05 31.30 -58.40
N ILE A 233 5.08 32.63 -58.59
CA ILE A 233 4.62 33.60 -57.58
C ILE A 233 3.12 33.43 -57.34
N ALA A 234 2.31 33.23 -58.39
CA ALA A 234 0.88 32.98 -58.26
C ALA A 234 0.59 31.66 -57.51
N ALA A 235 1.37 30.60 -57.75
CA ALA A 235 1.23 29.32 -57.06
C ALA A 235 1.59 29.42 -55.57
N VAL A 236 2.66 30.15 -55.22
CA VAL A 236 3.05 30.38 -53.82
C VAL A 236 2.01 31.26 -53.11
N LEU A 237 1.48 32.29 -53.77
CA LEU A 237 0.40 33.11 -53.22
C LEU A 237 -0.89 32.30 -53.02
N ALA A 238 -1.24 31.39 -53.95
CA ALA A 238 -2.40 30.51 -53.81
C ALA A 238 -2.24 29.51 -52.65
N LEU A 239 -1.04 28.96 -52.46
CA LEU A 239 -0.74 28.09 -51.31
C LEU A 239 -0.75 28.87 -49.99
N ALA A 240 -0.19 30.07 -49.95
CA ALA A 240 -0.25 30.94 -48.78
C ALA A 240 -1.71 31.33 -48.44
N LEU A 241 -2.52 31.68 -49.44
CA LEU A 241 -3.96 31.93 -49.25
C LEU A 241 -4.70 30.68 -48.76
N GLY A 242 -4.37 29.51 -49.31
CA GLY A 242 -4.94 28.22 -48.92
C GLY A 242 -4.62 27.86 -47.46
N VAL A 243 -3.37 28.06 -47.03
CA VAL A 243 -2.93 27.83 -45.64
C VAL A 243 -3.58 28.84 -44.70
N VAL A 244 -3.64 30.13 -45.07
CA VAL A 244 -4.31 31.16 -44.26
C VAL A 244 -5.82 30.91 -44.15
N LEU A 245 -6.49 30.50 -45.23
CA LEU A 245 -7.91 30.12 -45.20
C LEU A 245 -8.16 28.84 -44.41
N ALA A 246 -7.26 27.86 -44.47
CA ALA A 246 -7.34 26.64 -43.67
C ALA A 246 -7.15 26.92 -42.17
N ILE A 247 -6.22 27.80 -41.80
CA ILE A 247 -6.00 28.25 -40.42
C ILE A 247 -7.21 29.06 -39.92
N ARG A 248 -7.79 29.91 -40.78
CA ARG A 248 -8.98 30.71 -40.43
C ARG A 248 -10.24 29.83 -40.27
N ARG A 249 -10.42 28.79 -41.11
CA ARG A 249 -11.49 27.77 -40.95
C ARG A 249 -11.31 26.89 -39.72
N ARG A 250 -10.06 26.55 -39.33
CA ARG A 250 -9.80 25.83 -38.07
C ARG A 250 -10.11 26.68 -36.84
N ARG A 251 -9.80 27.98 -36.87
CA ARG A 251 -10.14 28.90 -35.77
C ARG A 251 -11.65 29.14 -35.64
N SER A 252 -12.43 29.18 -36.72
CA SER A 252 -13.89 29.33 -36.62
C SER A 252 -14.63 28.05 -36.20
N ARG A 253 -14.04 26.86 -36.41
CA ARG A 253 -14.58 25.59 -35.87
C ARG A 253 -14.17 25.32 -34.42
N ALA A 254 -13.16 26.01 -33.89
CA ALA A 254 -12.74 25.87 -32.49
C ALA A 254 -13.60 26.68 -31.50
N SER A 255 -14.53 27.52 -31.98
CA SER A 255 -15.46 28.27 -31.12
C SER A 255 -16.83 27.60 -30.94
N VAL A 256 -17.03 26.39 -31.47
CA VAL A 256 -18.24 25.56 -31.22
C VAL A 256 -17.81 24.13 -30.91
N ALA A 257 -17.00 23.98 -29.87
CA ALA A 257 -16.96 22.75 -29.10
C ALA A 257 -17.49 23.10 -27.72
N HIS A 258 -18.81 22.99 -27.59
CA HIS A 258 -19.47 22.78 -26.30
C HIS A 258 -18.62 21.78 -25.51
N VAL A 259 -18.09 22.21 -24.37
CA VAL A 259 -17.65 21.28 -23.33
C VAL A 259 -18.94 20.63 -22.83
N THR A 260 -19.27 19.48 -23.41
CA THR A 260 -20.18 18.52 -22.80
C THR A 260 -19.47 18.01 -21.55
N MET A 261 -19.96 18.50 -20.42
CA MET A 261 -19.69 17.99 -19.09
C MET A 261 -20.34 16.59 -19.01
N GLU A 262 -19.60 15.57 -19.43
CA GLU A 262 -20.00 14.17 -19.29
C GLU A 262 -19.07 13.52 -18.25
N THR A 263 -19.66 13.39 -17.05
CA THR A 263 -19.51 12.28 -16.10
C THR A 263 -18.08 11.87 -15.71
N ILE A 264 -17.60 12.46 -14.61
CA ILE A 264 -16.52 11.93 -13.80
C ILE A 264 -16.99 10.63 -13.15
N ASP A 265 -16.37 9.52 -13.55
CA ASP A 265 -16.43 8.21 -12.93
C ASP A 265 -15.74 8.26 -11.54
N PRO A 266 -16.45 7.97 -10.42
CA PRO A 266 -15.91 8.09 -9.07
C PRO A 266 -15.26 6.79 -8.59
N SER A 267 -14.35 6.19 -9.38
CA SER A 267 -13.73 4.91 -9.03
C SER A 267 -12.20 4.89 -9.11
N PHE A 268 -11.53 5.91 -8.55
CA PHE A 268 -10.12 5.77 -8.14
C PHE A 268 -9.79 6.59 -6.88
N PRO A 269 -9.46 5.94 -5.74
CA PRO A 269 -9.10 6.62 -4.52
C PRO A 269 -7.59 6.56 -4.31
N PHE A 270 -6.81 7.51 -4.84
CA PHE A 270 -5.45 7.72 -4.31
C PHE A 270 -5.04 9.19 -4.44
N LEU A 271 -4.62 9.74 -3.30
CA LEU A 271 -3.99 11.04 -3.08
C LEU A 271 -4.93 12.23 -2.85
N ARG A 272 -5.65 12.22 -1.72
CA ARG A 272 -6.12 13.45 -1.08
C ARG A 272 -6.11 13.34 0.44
N GLU A 273 -4.93 13.34 1.04
CA GLU A 273 -4.79 13.71 2.45
C GLU A 273 -3.35 14.06 2.78
N LYS A 274 -2.90 15.26 2.36
CA LYS A 274 -1.69 15.86 2.92
C LYS A 274 -1.63 17.36 2.68
N GLU A 275 -2.62 18.08 3.16
CA GLU A 275 -2.56 19.53 3.36
C GLU A 275 -3.68 19.88 4.32
N ASP A 276 -3.38 19.81 5.62
CA ASP A 276 -3.96 20.64 6.70
C ASP A 276 -3.52 20.06 8.06
N ALA A 277 -2.28 20.39 8.46
CA ALA A 277 -1.85 20.35 9.86
C ALA A 277 -0.56 21.16 10.02
N LEU A 278 -0.67 22.49 9.90
CA LEU A 278 0.30 23.43 10.44
C LEU A 278 -0.45 24.32 11.44
N PRO A 279 -0.10 24.29 12.74
CA PRO A 279 -0.66 25.23 13.70
C PRO A 279 -0.04 26.63 13.45
N ARG A 280 -0.90 27.63 13.24
CA ARG A 280 -0.55 29.02 13.49
C ARG A 280 -0.65 29.28 14.99
N SER A 281 0.43 29.85 15.52
CA SER A 281 0.57 30.67 16.75
C SER A 281 -0.34 30.35 17.94
#